data_AF-B2RK34-F1
#
_entry.id   AF-B2RK34-F1
#
_cell.length_a   1.000
_cell.length_b   1.000
_cell.length_c   1.000
_cell.angle_alpha   90.00
_cell.angle_beta   90.00
_cell.angle_gamma   90.00
#
_symmetry.space_group_name_H-M   'P 1'
#
loop_
_entity.id
_entity.type
_entity.pdbx_description
1 polymer ?
#
loop_
_entity_poly.entity_id
_entity_poly.type
_entity_poly.pdbx_seq_one_letter_code
_entity_poly.pdbx_strand_id
1 'polypeptide(L)'
;MSAGKSSFINALLKRPNLLATGYGQTTCMLTEIVHNETEGYKVFFADGHEKSVSRTELQEYMKVPDKYSDLPVKQINKYIIEGETTDQIWVRKQELQEIAARGDKDFSKKLLEEYVITHPKAVIPDRICISVPLSEDLHGWKIIDTPGIDAVGGLEDETFELLNGKDKNGNNKVDAIIFINSTENRIEDKTFCNFVKETIDGFTDDIKRRTFMIRTHGADRRYLRSKESEEEACKKLFVNGLNLPESSIFVVDSLCYILLKYTEDVSLDLTNIISNMPEDWQEYWDKNECKNAWYEVGDL
;
A
#
# COMPACT_ATOMS: atom_id res chain seq x y z
N MET A 1 3.79 8.59 8.70
CA MET A 1 3.22 8.89 7.36
C MET A 1 3.10 7.60 6.57
N SER A 2 2.16 7.49 5.64
CA SER A 2 1.99 6.31 4.78
C SER A 2 3.14 6.23 3.77
N ALA A 3 3.57 5.01 3.40
CA ALA A 3 4.58 4.79 2.37
C ALA A 3 4.14 5.21 0.96
N GLY A 4 2.88 5.64 0.76
CA GLY A 4 2.41 6.15 -0.53
C GLY A 4 2.09 5.06 -1.56
N LYS A 5 1.88 3.81 -1.15
CA LYS A 5 1.62 2.67 -2.04
C LYS A 5 0.45 2.90 -3.02
N SER A 6 -0.71 3.34 -2.54
CA SER A 6 -1.86 3.63 -3.40
C SER A 6 -1.55 4.73 -4.43
N SER A 7 -0.82 5.77 -4.01
CA SER A 7 -0.39 6.86 -4.89
C SER A 7 0.59 6.35 -5.96
N PHE A 8 1.52 5.48 -5.56
CA PHE A 8 2.45 4.84 -6.49
C PHE A 8 1.71 3.99 -7.52
N ILE A 9 0.75 3.15 -7.10
CA ILE A 9 -0.04 2.31 -8.02
C ILE A 9 -0.85 3.18 -8.99
N ASN A 10 -1.49 4.25 -8.50
CA ASN A 10 -2.21 5.20 -9.35
C ASN A 10 -1.30 5.84 -10.41
N ALA A 11 -0.09 6.24 -10.02
CA ALA A 11 0.91 6.81 -10.93
C ALA A 11 1.42 5.78 -11.94
N LEU A 12 1.76 4.57 -11.49
CA LEU A 12 2.21 3.45 -12.32
C LEU A 12 1.17 3.11 -13.40
N LEU A 13 -0.11 3.07 -13.00
CA LEU A 13 -1.23 2.79 -13.90
C LEU A 13 -1.69 4.00 -14.71
N LYS A 14 -1.06 5.16 -14.54
CA LYS A 14 -1.44 6.44 -15.16
C LYS A 14 -2.93 6.77 -14.95
N ARG A 15 -3.49 6.38 -13.80
CA ARG A 15 -4.89 6.55 -13.44
C ARG A 15 -4.99 7.24 -12.08
N PRO A 16 -5.12 8.57 -12.06
CA PRO A 16 -5.32 9.27 -10.80
C PRO A 16 -6.63 8.82 -10.14
N ASN A 17 -6.61 8.70 -8.81
CA ASN A 17 -7.77 8.35 -8.00
C ASN A 17 -8.37 6.95 -8.22
N LEU A 18 -7.64 6.01 -8.84
CA LEU A 18 -8.11 4.62 -8.96
C LEU A 18 -8.23 3.99 -7.57
N LEU A 19 -7.10 3.94 -6.87
CA LEU A 19 -7.04 3.64 -5.45
C LEU A 19 -7.13 4.93 -4.66
N ALA A 20 -7.76 4.86 -3.51
CA ALA A 20 -7.95 6.00 -2.66
C ALA A 20 -6.63 6.33 -1.91
N THR A 21 -6.27 7.62 -1.86
CA THR A 21 -4.97 8.10 -1.36
C THR A 21 -5.16 8.96 -0.11
N GLY A 22 -4.75 8.48 1.07
CA GLY A 22 -4.83 9.27 2.32
C GLY A 22 -4.57 8.47 3.60
N TYR A 23 -4.32 9.18 4.71
CA TYR A 23 -4.18 8.61 6.06
C TYR A 23 -5.57 8.18 6.56
N GLY A 24 -5.81 6.88 6.73
CA GLY A 24 -7.09 6.35 7.24
C GLY A 24 -7.94 5.57 6.23
N GLN A 25 -7.47 5.44 4.97
CA GLN A 25 -8.00 4.41 4.06
C GLN A 25 -7.18 3.15 4.25
N THR A 26 -7.50 2.41 5.29
CA THR A 26 -7.03 1.04 5.44
C THR A 26 -7.62 0.23 4.29
N THR A 27 -6.79 -0.12 3.30
CA THR A 27 -7.06 -1.31 2.49
C THR A 27 -7.03 -2.49 3.47
N CYS A 28 -8.16 -2.76 4.12
CA CYS A 28 -8.33 -3.89 5.03
C CYS A 28 -8.30 -5.23 4.27
N MET A 29 -8.27 -5.18 2.94
CA MET A 29 -8.50 -6.31 2.05
C MET A 29 -7.61 -6.24 0.82
N LEU A 30 -7.34 -7.40 0.25
CA LEU A 30 -6.58 -7.56 -0.98
C LEU A 30 -7.35 -6.96 -2.17
N THR A 31 -6.68 -6.12 -2.95
CA THR A 31 -7.24 -5.46 -4.13
C THR A 31 -6.52 -5.93 -5.38
N GLU A 32 -7.25 -6.52 -6.32
CA GLU A 32 -6.76 -6.93 -7.62
C GLU A 32 -7.12 -5.87 -8.66
N ILE A 33 -6.15 -5.46 -9.48
CA ILE A 33 -6.38 -4.56 -10.61
C ILE A 33 -5.97 -5.29 -11.88
N VAL A 34 -6.89 -5.36 -12.84
CA VAL A 34 -6.71 -6.06 -14.11
C VAL A 34 -7.19 -5.21 -15.29
N HIS A 35 -6.61 -5.46 -16.45
CA HIS A 35 -7.09 -4.86 -17.69
C HIS A 35 -8.48 -5.41 -18.07
N ASN A 36 -9.38 -4.51 -18.47
CA ASN A 36 -10.59 -4.82 -19.21
C ASN A 36 -11.00 -3.61 -20.06
N GLU A 37 -11.64 -3.84 -21.21
CA GLU A 37 -12.09 -2.77 -22.11
C GLU A 37 -13.10 -1.82 -21.44
N THR A 38 -13.89 -2.35 -20.51
CA THR A 38 -14.88 -1.60 -19.75
C THR A 38 -14.56 -1.62 -18.26
N GLU A 39 -14.77 -0.48 -17.60
CA GLU A 39 -14.64 -0.38 -16.15
C GLU A 39 -15.67 -1.26 -15.43
N GLY A 40 -15.24 -1.97 -14.41
CA GLY A 40 -16.09 -2.85 -13.60
C GLY A 40 -15.48 -3.16 -12.25
N TYR A 41 -16.33 -3.39 -11.26
CA TYR A 41 -15.91 -3.67 -9.89
C TYR A 41 -16.61 -4.93 -9.39
N LYS A 42 -15.84 -5.82 -8.78
CA LYS A 42 -16.34 -7.03 -8.14
C LYS A 42 -15.84 -7.13 -6.71
N VAL A 43 -16.70 -7.59 -5.83
CA VAL A 43 -16.37 -7.97 -4.45
C VAL A 43 -16.52 -9.48 -4.33
N PHE A 44 -15.50 -10.12 -3.78
CA PHE A 44 -15.53 -11.53 -3.41
C PHE A 44 -15.67 -11.62 -1.89
N PHE A 45 -16.58 -12.46 -1.42
CA PHE A 45 -16.88 -12.61 0.00
C PHE A 45 -16.23 -13.86 0.56
N ALA A 46 -16.07 -13.91 1.88
CA ALA A 46 -15.36 -14.99 2.56
C ALA A 46 -16.07 -16.36 2.54
N ASP A 47 -17.34 -16.42 2.14
CA ASP A 47 -18.06 -17.67 1.86
C ASP A 47 -17.89 -18.15 0.39
N GLY A 48 -17.16 -17.40 -0.43
CA GLY A 48 -16.81 -17.73 -1.80
C GLY A 48 -17.72 -17.18 -2.89
N HIS A 49 -18.82 -16.48 -2.55
CA HIS A 49 -19.64 -15.83 -3.59
C HIS A 49 -19.02 -14.50 -4.07
N GLU A 50 -19.45 -14.03 -5.24
CA GLU A 50 -19.03 -12.76 -5.81
C GLU A 50 -20.24 -11.86 -6.12
N LYS A 51 -20.02 -10.54 -6.06
CA LYS A 51 -21.02 -9.53 -6.42
C LYS A 51 -20.38 -8.46 -7.30
N SER A 52 -21.00 -8.17 -8.43
CA SER A 52 -20.66 -6.97 -9.22
C SER A 52 -21.30 -5.75 -8.56
N VAL A 53 -20.52 -4.68 -8.39
CA VAL A 53 -20.93 -3.50 -7.62
C VAL A 53 -20.61 -2.21 -8.38
N SER A 54 -21.30 -1.14 -8.05
CA SER A 54 -20.91 0.21 -8.46
C SER A 54 -19.66 0.69 -7.69
N ARG A 55 -19.01 1.74 -8.19
CA ARG A 55 -17.88 2.38 -7.50
C ARG A 55 -18.24 2.86 -6.09
N THR A 56 -19.44 3.42 -5.93
CA THR A 56 -19.93 3.91 -4.63
C THR A 56 -20.15 2.76 -3.66
N GLU A 57 -20.76 1.66 -4.11
CA GLU A 57 -20.89 0.46 -3.27
C GLU A 57 -19.53 -0.11 -2.88
N LEU A 58 -18.56 -0.15 -3.80
CA LEU A 58 -17.19 -0.59 -3.51
C LEU A 58 -16.56 0.22 -2.37
N GLN A 59 -16.70 1.54 -2.40
CA GLN A 59 -16.19 2.43 -1.36
C GLN A 59 -16.81 2.15 0.02
N GLU A 60 -18.07 1.71 0.07
CA GLU A 60 -18.71 1.33 1.33
C GLU A 60 -18.14 0.02 1.88
N TYR A 61 -17.82 -0.97 1.03
CA TYR A 61 -17.14 -2.19 1.46
C TYR A 61 -15.71 -1.96 1.99
N MET A 62 -15.05 -0.91 1.50
CA MET A 62 -13.69 -0.55 1.93
C MET A 62 -13.65 0.21 3.27
N LYS A 63 -14.78 0.70 3.77
CA LYS A 63 -14.85 1.48 5.01
C LYS A 63 -15.21 0.57 6.18
N VAL A 64 -14.56 0.81 7.32
CA VAL A 64 -15.08 0.34 8.60
C VAL A 64 -16.17 1.33 9.04
N PRO A 65 -17.42 0.88 9.30
CA PRO A 65 -18.46 1.78 9.78
C PRO A 65 -18.04 2.47 11.09
N ASP A 66 -18.34 3.76 11.25
CA ASP A 66 -17.90 4.57 12.40
C ASP A 66 -18.23 3.93 13.76
N LYS A 67 -19.37 3.24 13.83
CA LYS A 67 -19.80 2.49 15.02
C LYS A 67 -18.79 1.42 15.47
N TYR A 68 -18.08 0.82 14.53
CA TYR A 68 -17.09 -0.22 14.77
C TYR A 68 -15.66 0.32 14.63
N SER A 69 -15.50 1.63 14.52
CA SER A 69 -14.19 2.27 14.35
C SER A 69 -13.22 1.94 15.48
N ASP A 70 -13.71 1.63 16.69
CA ASP A 70 -12.89 1.21 17.83
C ASP A 70 -12.53 -0.29 17.83
N LEU A 71 -13.19 -1.12 17.00
CA LEU A 71 -12.87 -2.54 16.89
C LEU A 71 -11.63 -2.77 16.01
N PRO A 72 -10.78 -3.76 16.35
CA PRO A 72 -9.75 -4.30 15.44
C PRO A 72 -10.41 -5.19 14.37
N VAL A 73 -11.18 -4.54 13.49
CA VAL A 73 -12.07 -5.21 12.52
C VAL A 73 -11.36 -6.23 11.64
N LYS A 74 -10.14 -5.95 11.20
CA LYS A 74 -9.37 -6.86 10.35
C LYS A 74 -9.14 -8.22 11.02
N GLN A 75 -8.62 -8.21 12.25
CA GLN A 75 -8.33 -9.43 12.98
C GLN A 75 -9.61 -10.15 13.43
N ILE A 76 -10.66 -9.40 13.79
CA ILE A 76 -11.97 -9.99 14.10
C ILE A 76 -12.55 -10.70 12.88
N ASN A 77 -12.47 -10.09 11.69
CA ASN A 77 -12.91 -10.73 10.45
C ASN A 77 -12.16 -12.03 10.18
N LYS A 78 -10.83 -12.07 10.38
CA LYS A 78 -10.04 -13.30 10.26
C LYS A 78 -10.61 -14.42 11.15
N TYR A 79 -10.89 -14.13 12.42
CA TYR A 79 -11.48 -15.12 13.33
C TYR A 79 -12.89 -15.55 12.93
N ILE A 80 -13.73 -14.65 12.42
CA ILE A 80 -15.06 -15.01 11.88
C ILE A 80 -14.91 -15.96 10.68
N ILE A 81 -13.95 -15.71 9.79
CA ILE A 81 -13.67 -16.53 8.61
C ILE A 81 -13.14 -17.92 9.02
N GLU A 82 -12.35 -18.00 10.09
CA GLU A 82 -11.89 -19.27 10.69
C GLU A 82 -13.02 -20.03 11.41
N GLY A 83 -14.18 -19.40 11.60
CA GLY A 83 -15.37 -20.01 12.19
C GLY A 83 -15.45 -19.86 13.70
N GLU A 84 -14.73 -18.90 14.29
CA GLU A 84 -14.76 -18.66 15.72
C GLU A 84 -16.03 -17.95 16.18
N THR A 85 -16.46 -18.30 17.39
CA THR A 85 -17.59 -17.66 18.07
C THR A 85 -17.16 -16.40 18.80
N THR A 86 -18.11 -15.52 19.11
CA THR A 86 -17.84 -14.30 19.87
C THR A 86 -17.09 -14.56 21.18
N ASP A 87 -17.42 -15.62 21.91
CA ASP A 87 -16.76 -15.94 23.18
C ASP A 87 -15.29 -16.32 22.98
N GLN A 88 -14.97 -17.05 21.92
CA GLN A 88 -13.58 -17.41 21.57
C GLN A 88 -12.77 -16.16 21.21
N ILE A 89 -13.34 -15.28 20.38
CA ILE A 89 -12.72 -14.01 20.00
C ILE A 89 -12.51 -13.12 21.24
N TRP A 90 -13.48 -13.07 22.14
CA TRP A 90 -13.42 -12.26 23.36
C TRP A 90 -12.30 -12.68 24.31
N VAL A 91 -11.96 -13.97 24.38
CA VAL A 91 -10.82 -14.46 25.17
C VAL A 91 -9.49 -13.86 24.68
N ARG A 92 -9.38 -13.53 23.38
CA ARG A 92 -8.20 -12.90 22.78
C ARG A 92 -8.25 -11.37 22.78
N LYS A 93 -9.14 -10.75 23.58
CA LYS A 93 -9.28 -9.29 23.65
C LYS A 93 -7.96 -8.56 23.86
N GLN A 94 -7.12 -9.07 24.76
CA GLN A 94 -5.85 -8.43 25.10
C GLN A 94 -4.88 -8.43 23.91
N GLU A 95 -4.76 -9.57 23.22
CA GLU A 95 -4.00 -9.71 21.96
C GLU A 95 -4.54 -8.77 20.88
N LEU A 96 -5.87 -8.71 20.71
CA LEU A 96 -6.54 -7.82 19.76
C LEU A 96 -6.26 -6.33 20.03
N GLN A 97 -6.12 -5.94 21.30
CA GLN A 97 -5.76 -4.58 21.71
C GLN A 97 -4.29 -4.26 21.41
N GLU A 98 -3.40 -5.23 21.60
CA GLU A 98 -1.97 -5.10 21.29
C GLU A 98 -1.73 -4.98 19.78
N ILE A 99 -2.34 -5.85 18.98
CA ILE A 99 -2.22 -5.86 17.50
C ILE A 99 -2.67 -4.54 16.89
N ALA A 100 -3.73 -3.93 17.43
CA ALA A 100 -4.26 -2.70 16.85
C ALA A 100 -3.30 -1.49 16.98
N ALA A 101 -2.22 -1.59 17.77
CA ALA A 101 -1.35 -0.46 18.14
C ALA A 101 -2.13 0.78 18.64
N ARG A 102 -3.37 0.54 19.09
CA ARG A 102 -4.30 1.54 19.61
C ARG A 102 -4.20 1.46 21.12
N GLY A 103 -3.30 2.25 21.71
CA GLY A 103 -3.23 2.37 23.17
C GLY A 103 -4.61 2.61 23.80
N ASP A 104 -4.83 2.13 25.03
CA ASP A 104 -5.98 2.29 25.95
C ASP A 104 -7.43 2.26 25.41
N LYS A 105 -7.66 2.12 24.10
CA LYS A 105 -9.00 2.08 23.50
C LYS A 105 -9.60 0.71 23.74
N ASP A 106 -10.35 0.66 24.84
CA ASP A 106 -11.12 -0.52 25.19
C ASP A 106 -12.39 -0.64 24.33
N PHE A 107 -12.76 -1.87 23.97
CA PHE A 107 -14.03 -2.15 23.32
C PHE A 107 -14.87 -3.14 24.14
N SER A 108 -16.18 -2.95 24.10
CA SER A 108 -17.12 -3.75 24.89
C SER A 108 -17.44 -5.09 24.21
N LYS A 109 -17.74 -6.11 25.03
CA LYS A 109 -18.19 -7.42 24.53
C LYS A 109 -19.45 -7.30 23.70
N LYS A 110 -20.37 -6.42 24.11
CA LYS A 110 -21.61 -6.15 23.38
C LYS A 110 -21.37 -5.61 21.97
N LEU A 111 -20.38 -4.74 21.80
CA LEU A 111 -20.01 -4.20 20.48
C LEU A 111 -19.43 -5.31 19.58
N LEU A 112 -18.59 -6.18 20.14
CA LEU A 112 -18.06 -7.36 19.44
C LEU A 112 -19.19 -8.32 19.05
N GLU A 113 -20.09 -8.66 19.97
CA GLU A 113 -21.25 -9.54 19.72
C GLU A 113 -22.10 -9.00 18.58
N GLU A 114 -22.42 -7.71 18.60
CA GLU A 114 -23.17 -7.09 17.53
C GLU A 114 -22.43 -7.17 16.20
N TYR A 115 -21.12 -6.93 16.19
CA TYR A 115 -20.31 -7.02 14.98
C TYR A 115 -20.33 -8.43 14.38
N VAL A 116 -20.01 -9.45 15.20
CA VAL A 116 -19.95 -10.86 14.77
C VAL A 116 -21.31 -11.35 14.24
N ILE A 117 -22.42 -10.94 14.86
CA ILE A 117 -23.77 -11.32 14.41
C ILE A 117 -24.13 -10.67 13.06
N THR A 118 -23.73 -9.42 12.87
CA THR A 118 -24.09 -8.64 11.67
C THR A 118 -23.13 -8.84 10.50
N HIS A 119 -21.97 -9.44 10.72
CA HIS A 119 -20.93 -9.69 9.71
C HIS A 119 -20.63 -11.18 9.57
N PRO A 120 -21.59 -12.03 9.14
CA PRO A 120 -21.27 -13.41 8.77
C PRO A 120 -20.34 -13.44 7.56
N LYS A 121 -19.74 -14.61 7.25
CA LYS A 121 -18.81 -14.79 6.10
C LYS A 121 -19.36 -14.27 4.77
N ALA A 122 -20.68 -14.38 4.56
CA ALA A 122 -21.37 -13.87 3.37
C ALA A 122 -21.43 -12.33 3.26
N VAL A 123 -21.01 -11.59 4.30
CA VAL A 123 -21.00 -10.12 4.29
C VAL A 123 -19.56 -9.59 4.38
N ILE A 124 -18.62 -10.39 4.90
CA ILE A 124 -17.22 -10.01 5.01
C ILE A 124 -16.55 -10.08 3.63
N PRO A 125 -16.08 -8.95 3.09
CA PRO A 125 -15.30 -8.93 1.86
C PRO A 125 -13.92 -9.56 2.09
N ASP A 126 -13.56 -10.51 1.23
CA ASP A 126 -12.25 -11.19 1.21
C ASP A 126 -11.26 -10.44 0.30
N ARG A 127 -11.68 -10.15 -0.93
CA ARG A 127 -10.91 -9.39 -1.91
C ARG A 127 -11.82 -8.61 -2.85
N ILE A 128 -11.28 -7.56 -3.46
CA ILE A 128 -11.95 -6.84 -4.55
C ILE A 128 -11.17 -6.99 -5.84
N CYS A 129 -11.88 -6.92 -6.97
CA CYS A 129 -11.29 -6.83 -8.29
C CYS A 129 -11.80 -5.58 -9.00
N ILE A 130 -10.86 -4.75 -9.42
CA ILE A 130 -11.07 -3.53 -10.20
C ILE A 130 -10.59 -3.83 -11.62
N SER A 131 -11.54 -3.90 -12.54
CA SER A 131 -11.28 -4.07 -13.96
C SER A 131 -11.35 -2.71 -14.63
N VAL A 132 -10.28 -2.26 -15.27
CA VAL A 132 -10.20 -0.94 -15.93
C VAL A 132 -9.42 -1.02 -17.24
N PRO A 133 -9.67 -0.09 -18.20
CA PRO A 133 -8.88 -0.05 -19.42
C PRO A 133 -7.46 0.43 -19.12
N LEU A 134 -6.54 -0.52 -18.95
CA LEU A 134 -5.10 -0.26 -18.86
C LEU A 134 -4.49 -0.02 -20.24
N SER A 135 -3.35 0.68 -20.26
CA SER A 135 -2.54 0.85 -21.47
C SER A 135 -2.03 -0.48 -22.00
N GLU A 136 -1.78 -0.55 -23.32
CA GLU A 136 -1.42 -1.80 -24.02
C GLU A 136 -0.19 -2.52 -23.43
N ASP A 137 0.78 -1.76 -22.93
CA ASP A 137 1.99 -2.28 -22.26
C ASP A 137 1.69 -3.01 -20.94
N LEU A 138 0.53 -2.76 -20.34
CA LEU A 138 0.05 -3.39 -19.11
C LEU A 138 -1.02 -4.46 -19.37
N HIS A 139 -1.31 -4.79 -20.63
CA HIS A 139 -2.22 -5.89 -20.94
C HIS A 139 -1.64 -7.22 -20.44
N GLY A 140 -2.48 -8.01 -19.77
CA GLY A 140 -2.07 -9.25 -19.12
C GLY A 140 -1.49 -9.08 -17.71
N TRP A 141 -1.26 -7.86 -17.24
CA TRP A 141 -0.86 -7.63 -15.85
C TRP A 141 -2.05 -7.82 -14.91
N LYS A 142 -1.79 -8.48 -13.79
CA LYS A 142 -2.65 -8.49 -12.60
C LYS A 142 -1.86 -7.88 -11.45
N ILE A 143 -2.24 -6.68 -11.06
CA ILE A 143 -1.61 -5.99 -9.92
C ILE A 143 -2.38 -6.37 -8.66
N ILE A 144 -1.65 -6.82 -7.64
CA ILE A 144 -2.22 -7.19 -6.34
C ILE A 144 -1.72 -6.19 -5.31
N ASP A 145 -2.63 -5.34 -4.83
CA ASP A 145 -2.39 -4.48 -3.69
C ASP A 145 -2.83 -5.17 -2.41
N THR A 146 -1.88 -5.47 -1.53
CA THR A 146 -2.15 -6.11 -0.24
C THR A 146 -2.53 -5.06 0.82
N PRO A 147 -3.07 -5.43 1.99
CA PRO A 147 -3.08 -4.52 3.12
C PRO A 147 -1.67 -4.05 3.54
N GLY A 148 -1.59 -2.95 4.28
CA GLY A 148 -0.32 -2.49 4.88
C GLY A 148 0.24 -3.54 5.84
N ILE A 149 1.57 -3.69 5.85
CA ILE A 149 2.26 -4.56 6.81
C ILE A 149 2.43 -3.75 8.09
N ASP A 150 1.66 -4.08 9.13
CA ASP A 150 1.85 -3.44 10.44
C ASP A 150 3.20 -3.86 10.99
N ALA A 151 4.02 -2.85 11.30
CA ALA A 151 5.43 -2.98 11.60
C ALA A 151 5.76 -3.74 12.90
N VAL A 152 4.72 -4.26 13.57
CA VAL A 152 4.79 -5.07 14.80
C VAL A 152 4.48 -6.56 14.52
N GLY A 153 4.04 -6.93 13.31
CA GLY A 153 3.51 -8.27 13.02
C GLY A 153 4.12 -9.04 11.84
N GLY A 154 5.12 -8.50 11.14
CA GLY A 154 5.68 -9.14 9.94
C GLY A 154 4.67 -9.25 8.78
N LEU A 155 5.01 -10.01 7.74
CA LEU A 155 4.04 -10.38 6.70
C LEU A 155 2.92 -11.22 7.31
N GLU A 156 1.67 -10.86 7.02
CA GLU A 156 0.54 -11.74 7.29
C GLU A 156 0.70 -13.06 6.52
N ASP A 157 0.33 -14.19 7.14
CA ASP A 157 0.46 -15.54 6.57
C ASP A 157 -0.06 -15.60 5.13
N GLU A 158 -1.18 -14.94 4.85
CA GLU A 158 -1.80 -14.84 3.52
C GLU A 158 -0.89 -14.17 2.48
N THR A 159 -0.19 -13.10 2.86
CA THR A 159 0.76 -12.46 1.95
C THR A 159 1.99 -13.34 1.78
N PHE A 160 2.49 -13.99 2.83
CA PHE A 160 3.61 -14.93 2.70
C PHE A 160 3.24 -16.13 1.79
N GLU A 161 2.05 -16.70 1.94
CA GLU A 161 1.50 -17.75 1.08
C GLU A 161 1.31 -17.30 -0.37
N LEU A 162 0.89 -16.04 -0.59
CA LEU A 162 0.79 -15.47 -1.92
C LEU A 162 2.16 -15.37 -2.59
N LEU A 163 3.18 -14.86 -1.88
CA LEU A 163 4.52 -14.65 -2.41
C LEU A 163 5.27 -15.97 -2.67
N ASN A 164 5.08 -16.98 -1.82
CA ASN A 164 5.69 -18.31 -1.94
C ASN A 164 4.86 -19.29 -2.78
N GLY A 165 3.59 -18.98 -2.99
CA GLY A 165 2.63 -19.91 -3.57
C GLY A 165 2.99 -20.27 -5.02
N LYS A 166 2.76 -21.54 -5.35
CA LYS A 166 2.80 -22.04 -6.72
C LYS A 166 1.39 -22.31 -7.24
N ASP A 167 1.17 -22.13 -8.53
CA ASP A 167 -0.05 -22.58 -9.20
C ASP A 167 -0.02 -24.10 -9.41
N LYS A 168 -1.12 -24.65 -9.93
CA LYS A 168 -1.24 -26.09 -10.26
C LYS A 168 -0.22 -26.61 -11.28
N ASN A 169 0.42 -25.72 -12.03
CA ASN A 169 1.43 -26.04 -13.03
C ASN A 169 2.86 -25.87 -12.49
N GLY A 170 3.02 -25.48 -11.21
CA GLY A 170 4.31 -25.23 -10.57
C GLY A 170 4.89 -23.84 -10.84
N ASN A 171 4.16 -22.94 -11.51
CA ASN A 171 4.58 -21.55 -11.72
C ASN A 171 4.37 -20.74 -10.44
N ASN A 172 5.12 -19.65 -10.27
CA ASN A 172 4.86 -18.73 -9.17
C ASN A 172 3.44 -18.14 -9.30
N LYS A 173 2.72 -17.99 -8.19
CA LYS A 173 1.46 -17.23 -8.17
C LYS A 173 1.68 -15.74 -8.44
N VAL A 174 2.89 -15.25 -8.19
CA VAL A 174 3.31 -13.86 -8.37
C VAL A 174 4.63 -13.83 -9.15
N ASP A 175 4.66 -13.13 -10.27
CA ASP A 175 5.86 -13.04 -11.13
C ASP A 175 6.87 -12.02 -10.62
N ALA A 176 6.40 -10.91 -10.03
CA ALA A 176 7.23 -9.83 -9.49
C ALA A 176 6.63 -9.25 -8.21
N ILE A 177 7.50 -8.83 -7.29
CA ILE A 177 7.13 -8.33 -5.96
C ILE A 177 7.68 -6.92 -5.83
N ILE A 178 6.84 -5.97 -5.42
CA ILE A 178 7.25 -4.59 -5.21
C ILE A 178 7.05 -4.25 -3.73
N PHE A 179 8.14 -4.02 -3.01
CA PHE A 179 8.09 -3.42 -1.68
C PHE A 179 8.20 -1.92 -1.79
N ILE A 180 7.34 -1.23 -1.04
CA ILE A 180 7.27 0.23 -1.06
C ILE A 180 7.55 0.75 0.35
N ASN A 181 8.54 1.64 0.47
CA ASN A 181 8.81 2.40 1.68
C ASN A 181 8.98 3.89 1.34
N SER A 182 8.74 4.78 2.30
CA SER A 182 9.00 6.22 2.10
C SER A 182 10.47 6.55 2.41
N THR A 183 11.07 7.45 1.65
CA THR A 183 12.38 8.05 1.96
C THR A 183 12.34 8.91 3.23
N GLU A 184 11.16 9.37 3.67
CA GLU A 184 10.97 10.09 4.92
C GLU A 184 11.32 9.24 6.14
N ASN A 185 11.16 7.92 6.01
CA ASN A 185 11.60 6.95 7.01
C ASN A 185 13.05 6.59 6.71
N ARG A 186 13.93 6.84 7.67
CA ARG A 186 15.34 6.45 7.56
C ARG A 186 15.45 4.94 7.45
N ILE A 187 16.34 4.47 6.58
CA ILE A 187 16.60 3.03 6.44
C ILE A 187 17.10 2.41 7.74
N GLU A 188 17.81 3.18 8.55
CA GLU A 188 18.34 2.77 9.85
C GLU A 188 17.27 2.66 10.95
N ASP A 189 16.00 2.99 10.67
CA ASP A 189 14.91 2.75 11.61
C ASP A 189 14.85 1.26 11.94
N LYS A 190 14.97 0.95 13.24
CA LYS A 190 14.94 -0.43 13.75
C LYS A 190 13.70 -1.18 13.31
N THR A 191 12.58 -0.46 13.22
CA THR A 191 11.29 -1.03 12.80
C THR A 191 11.39 -1.56 11.37
N PHE A 192 11.97 -0.77 10.47
CA PHE A 192 12.16 -1.14 9.08
C PHE A 192 13.22 -2.23 8.93
N CYS A 193 14.34 -2.12 9.64
CA CYS A 193 15.38 -3.14 9.64
C CYS A 193 14.87 -4.50 10.16
N ASN A 194 14.03 -4.49 11.20
CA ASN A 194 13.41 -5.71 11.73
C ASN A 194 12.41 -6.28 10.73
N PHE A 195 11.53 -5.46 10.14
CA PHE A 195 10.65 -5.89 9.06
C PHE A 195 11.44 -6.59 7.95
N VAL A 196 12.49 -5.94 7.43
CA VAL A 196 13.33 -6.47 6.36
C VAL A 196 13.98 -7.80 6.76
N LYS A 197 14.51 -7.92 7.98
CA LYS A 197 15.11 -9.17 8.47
C LYS A 197 14.09 -10.28 8.69
N GLU A 198 12.97 -9.99 9.34
CA GLU A 198 11.96 -10.99 9.69
C GLU A 198 11.16 -11.46 8.47
N THR A 199 11.01 -10.58 7.47
CA THR A 199 10.22 -10.84 6.27
C THR A 199 11.09 -11.34 5.11
N ILE A 200 12.08 -10.55 4.70
CA ILE A 200 12.80 -10.77 3.44
C ILE A 200 13.98 -11.74 3.64
N ASP A 201 14.57 -11.83 4.83
CA ASP A 201 15.64 -12.81 5.05
C ASP A 201 15.13 -14.26 4.91
N GLY A 202 13.89 -14.49 5.36
CA GLY A 202 13.17 -15.77 5.19
C GLY A 202 12.78 -16.10 3.75
N PHE A 203 12.99 -15.18 2.80
CA PHE A 203 12.69 -15.42 1.39
C PHE A 203 13.74 -16.31 0.73
N THR A 204 13.26 -17.22 -0.12
CA THR A 204 14.11 -18.00 -1.02
C THR A 204 14.83 -17.08 -2.02
N ASP A 205 15.96 -17.53 -2.56
CA ASP A 205 16.68 -16.78 -3.60
C ASP A 205 15.82 -16.51 -4.84
N ASP A 206 14.85 -17.39 -5.12
CA ASP A 206 13.87 -17.15 -6.18
C ASP A 206 13.06 -15.89 -5.92
N ILE A 207 12.44 -15.79 -4.73
CA ILE A 207 11.64 -14.63 -4.33
C ILE A 207 12.49 -13.36 -4.34
N LYS A 208 13.71 -13.43 -3.80
CA LYS A 208 14.65 -12.30 -3.79
C LYS A 208 14.94 -11.79 -5.21
N ARG A 209 15.14 -12.67 -6.20
CA ARG A 209 15.39 -12.28 -7.61
C ARG A 209 14.22 -11.56 -8.28
N ARG A 210 12.98 -11.80 -7.84
CA ARG A 210 11.77 -11.16 -8.38
C ARG A 210 11.28 -10.00 -7.50
N THR A 211 12.08 -9.59 -6.51
CA THR A 211 11.74 -8.52 -5.58
C THR A 211 12.39 -7.20 -6.01
N PHE A 212 11.57 -6.16 -6.10
CA PHE A 212 11.93 -4.78 -6.36
C PHE A 212 11.64 -3.92 -5.12
N MET A 213 12.56 -3.04 -4.78
CA MET A 213 12.42 -2.09 -3.69
C MET A 213 12.20 -0.70 -4.26
N ILE A 214 11.09 -0.07 -3.90
CA ILE A 214 10.74 1.28 -4.35
C ILE A 214 10.64 2.20 -3.13
N ARG A 215 11.56 3.16 -3.06
CA ARG A 215 11.51 4.25 -2.09
C ARG A 215 10.72 5.42 -2.67
N THR A 216 9.54 5.71 -2.14
CA THR A 216 8.71 6.86 -2.55
C THR A 216 9.14 8.14 -1.84
N HIS A 217 8.58 9.29 -2.22
CA HIS A 217 8.92 10.61 -1.68
C HIS A 217 10.36 11.02 -2.03
N GLY A 218 10.83 10.68 -3.22
CA GLY A 218 12.17 11.02 -3.69
C GLY A 218 12.50 12.52 -3.64
N ALA A 219 11.51 13.42 -3.69
CA ALA A 219 11.72 14.86 -3.54
C ALA A 219 11.67 15.34 -2.06
N ASP A 220 11.59 14.46 -1.05
CA ASP A 220 11.63 14.88 0.35
C ASP A 220 12.97 15.58 0.66
N ARG A 221 12.89 16.78 1.23
CA ARG A 221 14.06 17.64 1.50
C ARG A 221 15.08 16.99 2.44
N ARG A 222 14.63 16.15 3.39
CA ARG A 222 15.56 15.47 4.32
C ARG A 222 16.31 14.38 3.58
N TYR A 223 15.61 13.60 2.76
CA TYR A 223 16.25 12.60 1.90
C TYR A 223 17.27 13.25 0.95
N LEU A 224 16.90 14.32 0.24
CA LEU A 224 17.82 15.00 -0.68
C LEU A 224 19.10 15.51 0.01
N ARG A 225 18.98 16.03 1.24
CA ARG A 225 20.14 16.49 2.03
C ARG A 225 21.07 15.36 2.50
N SER A 226 20.57 14.13 2.57
CA SER A 226 21.35 12.96 3.01
C SER A 226 21.37 11.83 1.97
N LYS A 227 21.17 12.17 0.69
CA LYS A 227 20.92 11.21 -0.39
C LYS A 227 22.00 10.13 -0.47
N GLU A 228 23.27 10.52 -0.52
CA GLU A 228 24.40 9.60 -0.64
C GLU A 228 24.46 8.61 0.54
N SER A 229 24.30 9.10 1.77
CA SER A 229 24.31 8.27 2.99
C SER A 229 23.13 7.31 3.02
N GLU A 230 21.94 7.78 2.65
CA GLU A 230 20.71 6.97 2.57
C GLU A 230 20.82 5.89 1.49
N GLU A 231 21.40 6.20 0.33
CA GLU A 231 21.66 5.21 -0.73
C GLU A 231 22.69 4.17 -0.30
N GLU A 232 23.77 4.58 0.38
CA GLU A 232 24.77 3.65 0.89
C GLU A 232 24.18 2.72 1.97
N ALA A 233 23.36 3.25 2.88
CA ALA A 233 22.63 2.45 3.86
C ALA A 233 21.67 1.47 3.19
N CYS A 234 20.98 1.90 2.12
CA CYS A 234 20.12 1.05 1.30
C CYS A 234 20.88 -0.11 0.67
N LYS A 235 22.03 0.18 0.03
CA LYS A 235 22.88 -0.86 -0.56
C LYS A 235 23.39 -1.84 0.50
N LYS A 236 23.81 -1.36 1.66
CA LYS A 236 24.24 -2.23 2.77
C LYS A 236 23.13 -3.16 3.24
N LEU A 237 21.91 -2.66 3.40
CA LEU A 237 20.81 -3.47 3.90
C LEU A 237 20.27 -4.45 2.84
N PHE A 238 19.99 -3.97 1.63
CA PHE A 238 19.27 -4.74 0.62
C PHE A 238 20.19 -5.51 -0.32
N VAL A 239 21.22 -4.86 -0.85
CA VAL A 239 22.14 -5.51 -1.79
C VAL A 239 23.05 -6.46 -1.03
N ASN A 240 23.76 -5.96 -0.01
CA ASN A 240 24.72 -6.78 0.72
C ASN A 240 24.04 -7.67 1.76
N GLY A 241 23.04 -7.15 2.48
CA GLY A 241 22.37 -7.86 3.56
C GLY A 241 21.38 -8.93 3.09
N LEU A 242 20.67 -8.68 1.98
CA LEU A 242 19.63 -9.60 1.47
C LEU A 242 19.93 -10.18 0.09
N ASN A 243 21.08 -9.84 -0.50
CA ASN A 243 21.49 -10.29 -1.83
C ASN A 243 20.49 -9.91 -2.94
N LEU A 244 19.84 -8.75 -2.80
CA LEU A 244 19.00 -8.20 -3.87
C LEU A 244 19.89 -7.56 -4.97
N PRO A 245 19.51 -7.67 -6.25
CA PRO A 245 20.21 -6.94 -7.32
C PRO A 245 20.17 -5.44 -7.07
N GLU A 246 21.29 -4.73 -7.22
CA GLU A 246 21.31 -3.26 -7.09
C GLU A 246 20.35 -2.59 -8.07
N SER A 247 20.19 -3.18 -9.26
CA SER A 247 19.23 -2.74 -10.28
C SER A 247 17.76 -2.96 -9.92
N SER A 248 17.43 -3.58 -8.78
CA SER A 248 16.06 -3.74 -8.31
C SER A 248 15.64 -2.70 -7.28
N ILE A 249 16.49 -1.71 -6.98
CA ILE A 249 16.23 -0.64 -6.02
C ILE A 249 16.01 0.68 -6.77
N PHE A 250 14.87 1.31 -6.51
CA PHE A 250 14.46 2.56 -7.15
C PHE A 250 14.06 3.60 -6.11
N VAL A 251 14.33 4.86 -6.40
CA VAL A 251 13.78 6.01 -5.66
C VAL A 251 12.90 6.78 -6.62
N VAL A 252 11.65 7.04 -6.22
CA VAL A 252 10.62 7.63 -7.08
C VAL A 252 9.84 8.71 -6.33
N ASP A 253 9.27 9.65 -7.10
CA ASP A 253 8.28 10.59 -6.58
C ASP A 253 6.96 10.46 -7.34
N SER A 254 6.02 9.71 -6.76
CA SER A 254 4.70 9.50 -7.35
C SER A 254 3.78 10.73 -7.26
N LEU A 255 4.03 11.63 -6.31
CA LEU A 255 3.20 12.84 -6.14
C LEU A 255 3.55 13.89 -7.18
N CYS A 256 4.84 14.04 -7.52
CA CYS A 256 5.26 14.90 -8.61
C CYS A 256 4.56 14.54 -9.93
N TYR A 257 4.50 13.25 -10.29
CA TYR A 257 3.76 12.81 -11.50
C TYR A 257 2.27 13.17 -11.45
N ILE A 258 1.59 12.90 -10.33
CA ILE A 258 0.16 13.22 -10.18
C ILE A 258 -0.07 14.73 -10.28
N LEU A 259 0.82 15.55 -9.68
CA LEU A 259 0.75 17.00 -9.76
C LEU A 259 0.90 17.49 -11.21
N LEU A 260 1.89 16.96 -11.95
CA LEU A 260 2.10 17.32 -13.35
C LEU A 260 0.87 16.98 -14.20
N LYS A 261 0.33 15.76 -14.06
CA LYS A 261 -0.88 15.36 -14.78
C LYS A 261 -2.09 16.23 -14.43
N TYR A 262 -2.29 16.52 -13.16
CA TYR A 262 -3.34 17.45 -12.75
C TYR A 262 -3.16 18.82 -13.41
N THR A 263 -1.93 19.33 -13.44
CA THR A 263 -1.66 20.65 -14.04
C THR A 263 -1.88 20.67 -15.55
N GLU A 264 -1.57 19.59 -16.25
CA GLU A 264 -1.94 19.41 -17.66
C GLU A 264 -3.46 19.39 -17.83
N ASP A 265 -4.17 18.56 -17.06
CA ASP A 265 -5.63 18.36 -17.17
C ASP A 265 -6.43 19.64 -16.92
N VAL A 266 -6.01 20.47 -15.96
CA VAL A 266 -6.66 21.76 -15.66
C VAL A 266 -6.01 22.94 -16.37
N SER A 267 -5.06 22.70 -17.28
CA SER A 267 -4.30 23.74 -18.01
C SER A 267 -3.68 24.79 -17.08
N LEU A 268 -3.21 24.37 -15.90
CA LEU A 268 -2.50 25.21 -14.96
C LEU A 268 -1.09 25.49 -15.52
N ASP A 269 -0.84 26.75 -15.87
CA ASP A 269 0.50 27.21 -16.20
C ASP A 269 1.34 27.38 -14.93
N LEU A 270 2.07 26.33 -14.57
CA LEU A 270 3.01 26.33 -13.46
C LEU A 270 4.20 27.30 -13.67
N THR A 271 4.48 27.71 -14.91
CA THR A 271 5.51 28.72 -15.22
C THR A 271 5.23 30.04 -14.51
N ASN A 272 3.95 30.36 -14.35
CA ASN A 272 3.48 31.57 -13.69
C ASN A 272 3.68 31.53 -12.17
N ILE A 273 3.58 30.34 -11.56
CA ILE A 273 3.80 30.13 -10.12
C ILE A 273 5.30 30.26 -9.78
N ILE A 274 6.19 29.68 -10.60
CA ILE A 274 7.65 29.81 -10.41
C ILE A 274 8.09 31.27 -10.58
N SER A 275 7.45 31.99 -11.50
CA SER A 275 7.75 33.39 -11.80
C SER A 275 7.19 34.38 -10.76
N ASN A 276 6.03 34.09 -10.17
CA ASN A 276 5.31 34.95 -9.23
C ASN A 276 5.17 34.34 -7.82
N MET A 277 6.13 33.52 -7.41
CA MET A 277 6.11 32.84 -6.12
C MET A 277 6.04 33.88 -4.98
N PRO A 278 5.06 33.80 -4.07
CA PRO A 278 4.95 34.71 -2.93
C PRO A 278 6.25 34.73 -2.10
N GLU A 279 6.70 35.92 -1.67
CA GLU A 279 7.99 36.06 -0.97
C GLU A 279 8.06 35.26 0.34
N ASP A 280 6.93 35.05 1.01
CA ASP A 280 6.79 34.27 2.24
C ASP A 280 6.95 32.76 2.03
N TRP A 281 6.89 32.28 0.79
CA TRP A 281 7.13 30.86 0.46
C TRP A 281 8.62 30.51 0.38
N GLN A 282 9.53 31.49 0.31
CA GLN A 282 10.99 31.23 0.30
C GLN A 282 11.49 30.61 1.62
N GLU A 283 10.73 30.76 2.71
CA GLU A 283 11.03 30.11 3.99
C GLU A 283 10.81 28.59 3.94
N TYR A 284 9.94 28.12 3.02
CA TYR A 284 9.52 26.72 2.91
C TYR A 284 10.11 26.00 1.69
N TRP A 285 10.48 26.71 0.62
CA TRP A 285 11.04 26.14 -0.62
C TRP A 285 12.16 27.02 -1.20
N ASP A 286 13.29 26.40 -1.56
CA ASP A 286 14.38 27.06 -2.29
C ASP A 286 14.04 27.13 -3.79
N LYS A 287 14.00 28.35 -4.33
CA LYS A 287 13.67 28.64 -5.73
C LYS A 287 14.57 27.90 -6.73
N ASN A 288 15.84 27.66 -6.39
CA ASN A 288 16.75 26.92 -7.25
C ASN A 288 16.47 25.41 -7.23
N GLU A 289 16.04 24.89 -6.09
CA GLU A 289 15.70 23.48 -5.89
C GLU A 289 14.42 23.10 -6.66
N CYS A 290 13.38 23.95 -6.61
CA CYS A 290 12.16 23.79 -7.41
C CYS A 290 12.42 23.88 -8.92
N LYS A 291 13.32 24.80 -9.33
CA LYS A 291 13.71 24.95 -10.73
C LYS A 291 14.45 23.71 -11.23
N ASN A 292 15.36 23.16 -10.44
CA ASN A 292 16.12 21.95 -10.81
C ASN A 292 15.20 20.71 -10.89
N ALA A 293 14.28 20.54 -9.93
CA ALA A 293 13.29 19.46 -9.96
C ALA A 293 12.37 19.55 -11.20
N TRP A 294 12.04 20.76 -11.67
CA TRP A 294 11.24 20.95 -12.88
C TRP A 294 11.99 20.58 -14.17
N TYR A 295 13.27 20.93 -14.28
CA TYR A 295 14.05 20.60 -15.48
C TYR A 295 14.42 19.11 -15.56
N GLU A 296 14.60 18.41 -14.44
CA GLU A 296 14.82 16.95 -14.44
C GLU A 296 13.58 16.14 -14.84
N VAL A 297 12.39 16.71 -14.61
CA VAL A 297 11.10 16.10 -14.98
C VAL A 297 10.74 16.34 -16.44
N GLY A 298 11.20 17.45 -17.03
CA GLY A 298 10.91 17.81 -18.43
C GLY A 298 11.65 16.99 -19.49
N ASP A 299 12.64 16.19 -19.08
CA ASP A 299 13.42 15.28 -19.95
C ASP A 299 13.00 13.79 -19.81
N LEU A 300 11.83 13.51 -19.20
CA LEU A 300 11.19 12.18 -19.17
C LEU A 300 10.04 12.05 -20.19
#